data_AF-A0A3M8TWR5-F1
#
_entry.id   AF-A0A3M8TWR5-F1
#
_cell.length_a   1.000
_cell.length_b   1.000
_cell.length_c   1.000
_cell.angle_alpha   90.00
_cell.angle_beta   90.00
_cell.angle_gamma   90.00
#
_symmetry.space_group_name_H-M   'P 1'
#
loop_
_entity.id
_entity.type
_entity.pdbx_description
1 polymer ?
#
loop_
_entity_poly.entity_id
_entity_poly.type
_entity_poly.pdbx_seq_one_letter_code
_entity_poly.pdbx_strand_id
1 'polypeptide(L)'
;MSDESQLIQSLRTAVAAAPDDVPLRLHLAGLLLDGGRGQEAISEVAAALQRDPGNAEAQALMARAVAPPAPPAAPAPAAPAPAAP
;
A
#
# COMPACT_ATOMS: atom_id res chain seq x y z
N MET A 1 7.01 15.02 -2.70
CA MET A 1 7.33 13.58 -2.53
C MET A 1 8.29 13.35 -1.35
N SER A 2 8.29 14.20 -0.31
CA SER A 2 9.12 14.01 0.89
C SER A 2 8.28 13.70 2.12
N ASP A 3 7.02 14.17 2.13
CA ASP A 3 6.08 14.02 3.24
C ASP A 3 5.63 12.56 3.44
N GLU A 4 5.45 11.81 2.35
CA GLU A 4 5.04 10.40 2.40
C GLU A 4 6.10 9.52 3.08
N SER A 5 7.38 9.73 2.78
CA SER A 5 8.49 9.03 3.42
C SER A 5 8.59 9.37 4.91
N GLN A 6 8.37 10.63 5.30
CA GLN A 6 8.35 11.05 6.72
C GLN A 6 7.16 10.47 7.47
N LEU A 7 5.99 10.43 6.84
CA LEU A 7 4.78 9.83 7.41
C LEU A 7 4.97 8.34 7.65
N ILE A 8 5.48 7.61 6.64
CA ILE A 8 5.77 6.19 6.76
C ILE A 8 6.80 5.94 7.87
N GLN A 9 7.85 6.75 7.95
CA GLN A 9 8.85 6.59 9.01
C GLN A 9 8.25 6.83 10.41
N SER A 10 7.38 7.83 10.55
CA SER A 10 6.67 8.11 11.81
C SER A 10 5.73 6.98 12.20
N LEU A 11 4.97 6.44 11.23
CA LEU A 11 4.11 5.28 11.47
C LEU A 11 4.92 4.03 11.86
N ARG A 12 6.06 3.78 11.23
CA ARG A 12 6.94 2.66 11.60
C ARG A 12 7.40 2.75 13.04
N THR A 13 7.76 3.95 13.51
CA THR A 13 8.12 4.17 14.91
C THR A 13 6.93 3.94 15.84
N ALA A 14 5.72 4.36 15.45
CA ALA A 14 4.52 4.11 16.23
C ALA A 14 4.16 2.61 16.30
N VAL A 15 4.25 1.88 15.19
CA VAL A 15 4.05 0.42 15.15
C VAL A 15 5.12 -0.32 15.95
N ALA A 16 6.37 0.18 15.95
CA ALA A 16 7.43 -0.38 16.79
C ALA A 16 7.17 -0.16 18.29
N ALA A 17 6.54 0.95 18.67
CA ALA A 17 6.14 1.24 20.05
C ALA A 17 4.90 0.44 20.48
N ALA A 18 4.00 0.12 19.54
CA ALA A 18 2.79 -0.65 19.77
C ALA A 18 2.66 -1.83 18.78
N PRO A 19 3.47 -2.89 18.94
CA PRO A 19 3.49 -4.00 17.99
C PRO A 19 2.19 -4.82 17.98
N ASP A 20 1.38 -4.70 19.02
CA ASP A 20 0.09 -5.40 19.15
C ASP A 20 -1.08 -4.61 18.54
N ASP A 21 -0.87 -3.36 18.12
CA ASP A 21 -1.90 -2.52 17.49
C ASP A 21 -2.08 -2.92 16.02
N VAL A 22 -3.03 -3.82 15.79
CA VAL A 22 -3.37 -4.32 14.45
C VAL A 22 -3.84 -3.19 13.53
N PRO A 23 -4.81 -2.33 13.89
CA PRO A 23 -5.23 -1.20 13.06
C PRO A 23 -4.07 -0.29 12.61
N LEU A 24 -3.17 0.07 13.52
CA LEU A 24 -2.03 0.93 13.23
C LEU A 24 -1.08 0.28 12.21
N ARG A 25 -0.85 -1.03 12.35
CA ARG A 25 -0.03 -1.81 11.43
C ARG A 25 -0.66 -1.94 10.04
N LEU A 26 -1.98 -2.11 9.96
CA LEU A 26 -2.71 -2.12 8.69
C LEU A 26 -2.66 -0.77 7.97
N HIS A 27 -2.73 0.33 8.74
CA HIS A 27 -2.58 1.66 8.19
C HIS A 27 -1.19 1.88 7.55
N LEU A 28 -0.13 1.40 8.21
CA LEU A 28 1.22 1.40 7.65
C LEU A 28 1.29 0.58 6.36
N ALA A 29 0.71 -0.61 6.34
CA ALA A 29 0.67 -1.46 5.16
C ALA A 29 -0.05 -0.79 3.97
N GLY A 30 -1.17 -0.09 4.22
CA GLY A 30 -1.87 0.69 3.21
C GLY A 30 -0.99 1.75 2.55
N LEU A 31 -0.31 2.57 3.36
CA LEU A 31 0.62 3.59 2.86
C LEU A 31 1.80 2.98 2.09
N LEU A 32 2.31 1.82 2.53
CA LEU A 32 3.37 1.11 1.82
C LEU A 32 2.89 0.64 0.43
N LEU A 33 1.64 0.17 0.31
CA LEU A 33 1.07 -0.22 -0.99
C LEU A 33 0.92 0.97 -1.92
N ASP A 34 0.40 2.09 -1.41
CA ASP A 34 0.20 3.29 -2.21
C ASP A 34 1.54 3.89 -2.67
N GLY A 35 2.60 3.74 -1.87
CA GLY A 35 3.98 4.06 -2.23
C GLY A 35 4.70 3.02 -3.12
N GLY A 36 4.01 1.98 -3.61
CA GLY A 36 4.57 0.94 -4.47
C GLY A 36 5.49 -0.07 -3.75
N ARG A 37 5.53 -0.04 -2.42
CA ARG A 37 6.37 -0.90 -1.57
C ARG A 37 5.62 -2.17 -1.14
N GLY A 38 5.09 -2.88 -2.13
CA GLY A 38 4.24 -4.07 -1.90
C GLY A 38 4.89 -5.14 -1.02
N GLN A 39 6.19 -5.40 -1.19
CA GLN A 39 6.92 -6.40 -0.40
C GLN A 39 6.96 -6.09 1.10
N GLU A 40 7.09 -4.81 1.45
CA GLU A 40 7.07 -4.37 2.85
C GLU A 40 5.66 -4.40 3.41
N ALA A 41 4.66 -4.00 2.61
CA ALA A 41 3.26 -4.13 2.99
C ALA A 41 2.87 -5.58 3.30
N ILE A 42 3.29 -6.56 2.48
CA ILE A 42 3.04 -7.99 2.73
C ILE A 42 3.53 -8.40 4.12
N SER A 43 4.71 -7.94 4.52
CA SER A 43 5.29 -8.29 5.82
C SER A 43 4.45 -7.74 6.98
N GLU A 44 4.00 -6.49 6.87
CA GLU A 44 3.16 -5.86 7.90
C GLU A 44 1.76 -6.48 7.96
N VAL A 45 1.14 -6.78 6.82
CA VAL A 45 -0.17 -7.45 6.76
C VAL A 45 -0.08 -8.87 7.30
N ALA A 46 0.98 -9.61 6.98
CA ALA A 46 1.17 -10.95 7.52
C ALA A 46 1.27 -10.93 9.05
N ALA A 47 2.01 -9.97 9.62
CA ALA A 47 2.09 -9.80 11.07
C ALA A 47 0.74 -9.41 11.69
N ALA A 48 -0.05 -8.56 11.01
CA ALA A 48 -1.41 -8.23 11.43
C ALA A 48 -2.34 -9.47 11.43
N LEU A 49 -2.31 -10.28 10.37
CA LEU A 49 -3.08 -11.52 10.24
C LEU A 49 -2.66 -12.60 11.25
N GLN A 50 -1.41 -12.63 11.68
CA GLN A 50 -0.97 -13.52 12.76
C GLN A 50 -1.62 -13.16 14.10
N ARG A 51 -1.95 -11.88 14.33
CA ARG A 51 -2.61 -11.41 15.55
C ARG A 51 -4.13 -11.50 15.45
N ASP A 52 -4.67 -11.10 14.31
CA ASP A 52 -6.10 -11.17 14.01
C ASP A 52 -6.34 -11.82 12.64
N PRO A 53 -6.41 -13.17 12.59
CA PRO A 53 -6.66 -13.90 11.35
C PRO A 53 -8.02 -13.58 10.71
N GLY A 54 -8.98 -13.11 11.52
CA GLY A 54 -10.34 -12.77 11.09
C GLY A 54 -10.47 -11.36 10.51
N ASN A 55 -9.38 -10.60 10.46
CA ASN A 55 -9.41 -9.22 10.04
C ASN A 55 -9.64 -9.10 8.52
N ALA A 56 -10.84 -8.67 8.14
CA ALA A 56 -11.22 -8.51 6.74
C ALA A 56 -10.38 -7.45 6.02
N GLU A 57 -9.98 -6.37 6.70
CA GLU A 57 -9.13 -5.32 6.13
C GLU A 57 -7.73 -5.85 5.83
N ALA A 58 -7.15 -6.62 6.76
CA ALA A 58 -5.86 -7.27 6.56
C ALA A 58 -5.90 -8.25 5.37
N GLN A 59 -6.96 -9.04 5.24
CA GLN A 59 -7.12 -9.94 4.09
C GLN A 59 -7.23 -9.17 2.77
N ALA A 60 -7.96 -8.05 2.75
CA ALA A 60 -8.08 -7.19 1.57
C ALA A 60 -6.74 -6.53 1.19
N LEU A 61 -5.97 -6.06 2.19
CA LEU A 61 -4.64 -5.49 1.96
C LEU A 61 -3.65 -6.55 1.46
N MET A 62 -3.70 -7.77 2.00
CA MET A 62 -2.87 -8.90 1.53
C MET A 62 -3.16 -9.19 0.06
N ALA A 63 -4.45 -9.25 -0.32
CA ALA A 63 -4.87 -9.47 -1.69
C ALA A 63 -4.38 -8.37 -2.64
N ARG A 64 -4.46 -7.09 -2.23
CA ARG A 64 -3.88 -5.97 -2.99
C ARG A 64 -2.36 -6.07 -3.12
N ALA A 65 -1.68 -6.52 -2.08
CA ALA A 65 -0.22 -6.60 -2.02
C ALA A 65 0.37 -7.70 -2.89
N VAL A 66 -0.33 -8.84 -3.00
CA VAL A 66 0.08 -9.97 -3.84
C VAL A 66 -0.50 -9.91 -5.26
N ALA A 67 -1.45 -9.02 -5.51
CA ALA A 67 -1.97 -8.80 -6.85
C ALA A 67 -0.83 -8.35 -7.77
N PRO A 68 -0.79 -8.85 -9.02
CA PRO A 68 0.17 -8.35 -9.99
C PRO A 68 -0.01 -6.84 -10.12
N PRO A 69 1.09 -6.07 -10.25
CA PRO A 69 0.99 -4.62 -10.42
C PRO A 69 0.04 -4.38 -11.60
N ALA A 70 -1.04 -3.65 -11.35
CA ALA A 70 -1.98 -3.29 -12.40
C ALA A 70 -1.17 -2.63 -13.52
N PRO A 71 -1.36 -3.01 -14.79
CA PRO A 71 -0.68 -2.34 -15.88
C PRO A 71 -0.94 -0.83 -15.70
N PRO A 72 0.10 0.03 -15.82
CA PRO A 72 -0.10 1.47 -15.70
C PRO A 72 -1.25 1.80 -16.65
N ALA A 73 -2.31 2.38 -16.09
CA ALA A 73 -3.47 2.80 -16.87
C ALA A 73 -2.90 3.58 -18.07
N ALA A 74 -3.00 2.99 -19.25
CA ALA A 74 -2.43 3.58 -20.45
C ALA A 74 -2.93 5.02 -20.51
N PRO A 75 -2.07 6.01 -20.77
CA PRO A 75 -2.53 7.37 -20.93
C PRO A 75 -3.65 7.33 -21.98
N ALA A 76 -4.83 7.83 -21.61
CA ALA A 76 -5.96 7.94 -22.51
C ALA A 76 -5.45 8.49 -23.85
N PRO A 77 -5.81 7.88 -24.99
CA PRO A 77 -5.23 8.27 -26.27
C PRO A 77 -5.51 9.76 -26.47
N ALA A 78 -4.44 10.56 -26.39
CA ALA A 78 -4.48 11.93 -26.85
C ALA A 78 -4.91 11.86 -28.32
N ALA A 79 -6.11 12.34 -28.60
CA ALA A 79 -6.70 12.35 -29.92
C ALA A 79 -5.68 12.91 -30.93
N PRO A 80 -5.51 12.28 -32.11
CA PRO A 80 -4.62 12.83 -33.12
C PRO A 80 -5.22 14.16 -33.59
N ALA A 81 -4.50 15.26 -33.32
CA ALA A 81 -4.77 16.53 -33.98
C ALA A 81 -4.64 16.29 -35.50
N PRO A 82 -5.68 16.60 -36.31
CA PRO A 82 -5.58 16.46 -37.75
C PRO A 82 -4.62 17.53 -38.27
N ALA A 83 -3.47 17.10 -38.78
CA ALA A 83 -2.64 17.94 -39.63
C ALA A 83 -3.35 18.06 -40.99
N ALA A 84 -3.71 19.29 -41.36
CA ALA A 84 -4.22 19.65 -42.67
C ALA A 84 -3.13 20.42 -43.45
N PRO A 85 -3.12 20.33 -44.80
CA PRO A 85 -1.95 20.61 -45.66
C PRO A 85 -1.57 22.09 -45.81
#